data_AF-A0A453FBU4-F1
#
_entry.id   AF-A0A453FBU4-F1
#
_cell.length_a   1.000
_cell.length_b   1.000
_cell.length_c   1.000
_cell.angle_alpha   90.00
_cell.angle_beta   90.00
_cell.angle_gamma   90.00
#
_symmetry.space_group_name_H-M   'P 1'
#
loop_
_entity.id
_entity.type
_entity.pdbx_description
1 polymer ?
#
loop_
_entity_poly.entity_id
_entity_poly.type
_entity_poly.pdbx_seq_one_letter_code
_entity_poly.pdbx_strand_id
1 'polypeptide(L)'
;RYVDPEYHQCYQLTDKSDVYSFGVVLVELISSKPAVDITRQRNEINLAGMAISKIQKCRLEELVDVELGYESDPAARKMMTMVAELAFRCLQQNGEMRPPIREVLDVLRAIQDECLGHKDGGGKGKKDFAEPFSPNTVHAPWDSTTTTPNTSQ
;
A
#
# COMPACT_ATOMS: atom_id res chain seq x y z
N ARG A 1 -3.24 -3.53 -11.08
CA ARG A 1 -2.93 -2.17 -11.61
C ARG A 1 -3.23 -1.18 -10.50
N TYR A 2 -2.51 -0.05 -10.44
CA TYR A 2 -2.70 1.00 -9.43
C TYR A 2 -3.82 1.99 -9.74
N VAL A 3 -4.51 1.83 -10.87
CA VAL A 3 -5.50 2.80 -11.34
C VAL A 3 -6.81 2.63 -10.58
N ASP A 4 -7.28 3.72 -9.98
CA ASP A 4 -8.57 3.85 -9.34
C ASP A 4 -9.71 3.51 -10.34
N PRO A 5 -10.61 2.57 -10.01
CA PRO A 5 -11.71 2.22 -10.90
C PRO A 5 -12.76 3.34 -11.05
N GLU A 6 -12.86 4.29 -10.11
CA GLU A 6 -13.71 5.48 -10.24
C GLU A 6 -13.08 6.59 -11.09
N TYR A 7 -11.75 6.64 -11.19
CA TYR A 7 -11.08 7.57 -12.09
C TYR A 7 -11.55 7.38 -13.54
N HIS A 8 -11.79 6.13 -13.94
CA HIS A 8 -12.32 5.81 -15.27
C HIS A 8 -13.75 6.33 -15.53
N GLN A 9 -14.51 6.61 -14.47
CA GLN A 9 -15.90 7.06 -14.56
C GLN A 9 -16.01 8.59 -14.58
N CYS A 10 -15.19 9.27 -13.78
CA CYS A 10 -15.27 10.72 -13.60
C CYS A 10 -14.14 11.51 -14.28
N TYR A 11 -13.06 10.85 -14.74
CA TYR A 11 -11.81 11.46 -15.26
C TYR A 11 -11.19 12.49 -14.30
N GLN A 12 -11.46 12.38 -13.01
CA GLN A 12 -10.97 13.28 -11.98
C GLN A 12 -10.00 12.51 -11.08
N LEU A 13 -8.75 12.98 -11.03
CA LEU A 13 -7.79 12.50 -10.04
C LEU A 13 -8.07 13.22 -8.72
N THR A 14 -8.19 12.45 -7.65
CA THR A 14 -8.45 12.97 -6.31
C THR A 14 -7.50 12.34 -5.30
N ASP A 15 -7.42 12.91 -4.10
CA ASP A 15 -6.70 12.27 -2.98
C ASP A 15 -7.19 10.84 -2.72
N LYS A 16 -8.47 10.53 -3.03
CA LYS A 16 -9.04 9.18 -2.91
C LYS A 16 -8.48 8.22 -3.94
N SER A 17 -8.09 8.70 -5.11
CA SER A 17 -7.43 7.89 -6.13
C SER A 17 -6.03 7.48 -5.68
N ASP A 18 -5.29 8.40 -5.05
CA ASP A 18 -3.99 8.09 -4.43
C ASP A 18 -4.12 7.09 -3.28
N VAL A 19 -5.18 7.22 -2.46
CA VAL A 19 -5.50 6.22 -1.42
C VAL A 19 -5.73 4.83 -2.02
N TYR A 20 -6.45 4.74 -3.15
CA TYR A 20 -6.64 3.45 -3.83
C TYR A 20 -5.31 2.87 -4.31
N SER A 21 -4.50 3.67 -5.00
CA SER A 21 -3.18 3.24 -5.46
C SER A 21 -2.29 2.79 -4.31
N PHE A 22 -2.32 3.50 -3.19
CA PHE A 22 -1.62 3.14 -1.97
C PHE A 22 -2.15 1.82 -1.37
N GLY A 23 -3.46 1.60 -1.40
CA GLY A 23 -4.07 0.32 -1.03
C GLY A 23 -3.53 -0.85 -1.83
N VAL A 24 -3.27 -0.67 -3.14
CA VAL A 24 -2.62 -1.70 -3.97
C VAL A 24 -1.20 -1.98 -3.48
N VAL A 25 -0.43 -0.93 -3.16
CA VAL A 25 0.94 -1.07 -2.62
C VAL A 25 0.94 -1.83 -1.30
N LEU A 26 0.00 -1.54 -0.39
CA LEU A 26 -0.13 -2.29 0.87
C LEU A 26 -0.34 -3.79 0.63
N VAL A 27 -1.17 -4.15 -0.35
CA VAL A 27 -1.38 -5.56 -0.72
C VAL A 27 -0.12 -6.16 -1.33
N GLU A 28 0.59 -5.46 -2.22
CA GLU A 28 1.85 -5.95 -2.78
C GLU A 28 2.87 -6.25 -1.68
N LEU A 29 2.99 -5.37 -0.68
CA LEU A 29 3.93 -5.53 0.42
C LEU A 29 3.67 -6.80 1.23
N ILE A 30 2.42 -7.11 1.56
CA ILE A 30 2.09 -8.28 2.38
C ILE A 30 2.00 -9.59 1.58
N SER A 31 1.99 -9.52 0.25
CA SER A 31 1.79 -10.69 -0.62
C SER A 31 3.00 -11.02 -1.50
N SER A 32 3.95 -10.10 -1.62
CA SER A 32 5.09 -10.16 -2.55
C SER A 32 4.67 -10.42 -4.01
N LYS A 33 3.41 -10.13 -4.35
CA LYS A 33 2.83 -10.38 -5.68
C LYS A 33 2.78 -9.06 -6.45
N PRO A 34 3.11 -9.04 -7.76
CA PRO A 34 2.94 -7.84 -8.57
C PRO A 34 1.46 -7.44 -8.70
N ALA A 35 1.21 -6.13 -8.79
CA ALA A 35 -0.11 -5.53 -8.96
C ALA A 35 -0.88 -6.03 -10.21
N VAL A 36 -0.17 -6.51 -11.23
CA VAL A 36 -0.73 -7.15 -12.43
C VAL A 36 0.09 -8.38 -12.77
N ASP A 37 -0.60 -9.49 -12.99
CA ASP A 37 0.02 -10.72 -13.44
C ASP A 37 -0.92 -11.46 -14.38
N ILE A 38 -0.58 -11.43 -15.68
CA ILE A 38 -1.40 -12.03 -16.73
C ILE A 38 -1.35 -13.56 -16.73
N THR A 39 -0.44 -14.17 -15.96
CA THR A 39 -0.30 -15.62 -15.85
C THR A 39 -1.27 -16.23 -14.83
N ARG A 40 -1.88 -15.41 -13.96
CA ARG A 40 -2.89 -15.82 -12.98
C ARG A 40 -4.23 -16.12 -13.64
N GLN A 41 -5.14 -16.75 -12.87
CA GLN A 41 -6.52 -16.92 -13.28
C GLN A 41 -7.16 -15.57 -13.61
N ARG A 42 -8.10 -15.56 -14.56
CA ARG A 42 -8.68 -14.32 -15.14
C ARG A 42 -9.25 -13.35 -14.09
N ASN A 43 -9.80 -13.88 -13.00
CA ASN A 43 -10.34 -13.15 -11.86
C ASN A 43 -9.28 -12.65 -10.85
N GLU A 44 -8.03 -13.08 -10.99
CA GLU A 44 -6.92 -12.78 -10.08
C GLU A 44 -5.77 -12.00 -10.76
N ILE A 45 -5.89 -11.69 -12.06
CA ILE A 45 -4.92 -10.88 -12.82
C ILE A 45 -4.66 -9.53 -12.12
N ASN A 46 -5.72 -8.90 -11.60
CA ASN A 46 -5.60 -7.67 -10.83
C ASN A 46 -5.48 -8.01 -9.34
N LEU A 47 -4.35 -7.62 -8.74
CA LEU A 47 -4.06 -7.88 -7.34
C LEU A 47 -5.09 -7.28 -6.38
N ALA A 48 -5.59 -6.06 -6.65
CA ALA A 48 -6.60 -5.42 -5.82
C ALA A 48 -7.90 -6.22 -5.78
N GLY A 49 -8.37 -6.66 -6.96
CA GLY A 49 -9.57 -7.50 -7.07
C GLY A 49 -9.40 -8.86 -6.39
N MET A 50 -8.22 -9.48 -6.56
CA MET A 50 -7.86 -10.71 -5.84
C MET A 50 -7.91 -10.50 -4.33
N ALA A 51 -7.27 -9.44 -3.81
CA ALA A 51 -7.22 -9.16 -2.38
C ALA A 51 -8.61 -8.93 -1.78
N ILE A 52 -9.44 -8.08 -2.40
CA ILE A 52 -10.83 -7.88 -1.99
C ILE A 52 -11.57 -9.22 -1.91
N SER A 53 -11.44 -10.08 -2.94
CA SER A 53 -12.13 -11.37 -2.96
C SER A 53 -11.64 -12.33 -1.87
N LYS A 54 -10.33 -12.42 -1.64
CA LYS A 54 -9.74 -13.30 -0.63
C LYS A 54 -10.09 -12.84 0.79
N ILE A 55 -10.00 -11.54 1.06
CA ILE A 55 -10.33 -10.95 2.37
C ILE A 55 -11.82 -11.15 2.69
N GLN A 56 -12.73 -10.86 1.75
CA GLN A 56 -14.17 -11.07 1.95
C GLN A 56 -14.56 -12.54 2.18
N LYS A 57 -13.79 -13.47 1.65
CA LYS A 57 -14.00 -14.92 1.82
C LYS A 57 -13.29 -15.47 3.07
N CYS A 58 -12.67 -14.62 3.88
CA CYS A 58 -11.84 -15.00 5.02
C CYS A 58 -10.71 -15.97 4.63
N ARG A 59 -10.04 -15.72 3.50
CA ARG A 59 -8.94 -16.53 2.95
C ARG A 59 -7.67 -15.72 2.78
N LEU A 60 -7.30 -14.97 3.81
CA LEU A 60 -6.13 -14.09 3.77
C LEU A 60 -4.83 -14.87 3.60
N GLU A 61 -4.76 -16.08 4.15
CA GLU A 61 -3.66 -17.04 4.03
C GLU A 61 -3.33 -17.41 2.58
N GLU A 62 -4.31 -17.36 1.66
CA GLU A 62 -4.07 -17.59 0.22
C GLU A 62 -3.48 -16.35 -0.48
N LEU A 63 -3.58 -15.16 0.15
CA LEU A 63 -3.13 -13.88 -0.40
C LEU A 63 -1.72 -13.53 0.06
N VAL A 64 -1.45 -13.66 1.36
CA VAL A 64 -0.20 -13.24 2.00
C VAL A 64 0.99 -14.13 1.61
N ASP A 65 2.18 -13.57 1.73
CA ASP A 65 3.43 -14.30 1.50
C ASP A 65 3.82 -15.12 2.75
N VAL A 66 4.02 -16.42 2.55
CA VAL A 66 4.42 -17.35 3.60
C VAL A 66 5.83 -17.02 4.13
N GLU A 67 6.70 -16.46 3.28
CA GLU A 67 8.07 -16.08 3.66
C GLU A 67 8.10 -14.90 4.65
N LEU A 68 7.02 -14.13 4.75
CA LEU A 68 6.85 -13.05 5.73
C LEU A 68 6.45 -13.56 7.12
N GLY A 69 6.38 -14.88 7.32
CA GLY A 69 6.13 -15.51 8.60
C GLY A 69 4.66 -15.52 9.03
N TYR A 70 3.72 -15.47 8.08
CA TYR A 70 2.29 -15.42 8.39
C TYR A 70 1.79 -16.63 9.18
N GLU A 71 2.30 -17.83 8.88
CA GLU A 71 1.93 -19.06 9.59
C GLU A 71 2.82 -19.35 10.80
N SER A 72 4.04 -18.79 10.84
CA SER A 72 5.06 -19.13 11.83
C SER A 72 5.19 -18.13 12.97
N ASP A 73 4.84 -16.86 12.76
CA ASP A 73 4.91 -15.80 13.77
C ASP A 73 3.51 -15.20 14.02
N PRO A 74 2.90 -15.45 15.19
CA PRO A 74 1.61 -14.88 15.55
C PRO A 74 1.56 -13.34 15.52
N ALA A 75 2.67 -12.67 15.80
CA ALA A 75 2.76 -11.20 15.75
C ALA A 75 2.76 -10.72 14.30
N ALA A 76 3.57 -11.34 13.44
CA ALA A 76 3.57 -11.06 12.00
C ALA A 76 2.19 -11.33 11.38
N ARG A 77 1.55 -12.45 11.74
CA ARG A 77 0.18 -12.76 11.32
C ARG A 77 -0.80 -11.65 11.68
N LYS A 78 -0.82 -11.23 12.95
CA LYS A 78 -1.69 -10.14 13.42
C LYS A 78 -1.43 -8.84 12.65
N MET A 79 -0.17 -8.46 12.48
CA MET A 79 0.23 -7.26 11.75
C MET A 79 -0.27 -7.31 10.29
N MET A 80 -0.03 -8.42 9.59
CA MET A 80 -0.48 -8.61 8.21
C MET A 80 -1.99 -8.60 8.09
N THR A 81 -2.73 -9.18 9.04
CA THR A 81 -4.20 -9.10 9.09
C THR A 81 -4.67 -7.66 9.20
N MET A 82 -4.10 -6.86 10.11
CA MET A 82 -4.48 -5.45 10.25
C MET A 82 -4.14 -4.61 9.01
N VAL A 83 -2.99 -4.87 8.38
CA VAL A 83 -2.61 -4.20 7.12
C VAL A 83 -3.56 -4.61 5.99
N ALA A 84 -3.94 -5.88 5.90
CA ALA A 84 -4.90 -6.36 4.90
C ALA A 84 -6.28 -5.71 5.08
N GLU A 85 -6.76 -5.56 6.31
CA GLU A 85 -8.01 -4.86 6.62
C GLU A 85 -7.96 -3.37 6.25
N LEU A 86 -6.83 -2.71 6.51
CA LEU A 86 -6.64 -1.33 6.09
C LEU A 86 -6.61 -1.22 4.55
N ALA A 87 -5.86 -2.10 3.88
CA ALA A 87 -5.80 -2.15 2.42
C ALA A 87 -7.18 -2.40 1.82
N PHE A 88 -7.99 -3.28 2.41
CA PHE A 88 -9.37 -3.52 2.00
C PHE A 88 -10.20 -2.22 2.02
N ARG A 89 -10.08 -1.40 3.07
CA ARG A 89 -10.74 -0.09 3.15
C ARG A 89 -10.23 0.91 2.11
N CYS A 90 -8.93 0.91 1.82
CA CYS A 90 -8.36 1.77 0.77
C CYS A 90 -8.81 1.36 -0.64
N LEU A 91 -9.06 0.08 -0.87
CA LEU A 91 -9.43 -0.50 -2.17
C LEU A 91 -10.94 -0.48 -2.46
N GLN A 92 -11.74 0.21 -1.65
CA GLN A 92 -13.18 0.30 -1.89
C GLN A 92 -13.47 0.91 -3.25
N GLN A 93 -14.48 0.36 -3.94
CA GLN A 93 -14.92 0.85 -5.23
C GLN A 93 -15.35 2.32 -5.11
N ASN A 94 -16.20 2.63 -4.11
CA ASN A 94 -16.65 3.99 -3.82
C ASN A 94 -15.56 4.77 -3.06
N GLY A 95 -15.08 5.88 -3.62
CA GLY A 95 -14.07 6.76 -3.07
C GLY A 95 -14.45 7.39 -1.73
N GLU A 96 -15.74 7.62 -1.49
CA GLU A 96 -16.25 8.14 -0.21
C GLU A 96 -16.12 7.12 0.92
N MET A 97 -16.09 5.82 0.59
CA MET A 97 -15.88 4.74 1.56
C MET A 97 -14.39 4.55 1.90
N ARG A 98 -13.48 5.15 1.13
CA ARG A 98 -12.04 5.07 1.39
C ARG A 98 -11.68 6.03 2.52
N PRO A 99 -10.81 5.62 3.46
CA PRO A 99 -10.33 6.53 4.50
C PRO A 99 -9.49 7.66 3.89
N PRO A 100 -9.42 8.85 4.53
CA PRO A 100 -8.44 9.87 4.16
C PRO A 100 -7.01 9.37 4.43
N ILE A 101 -6.03 9.80 3.63
CA ILE A 101 -4.63 9.30 3.75
C ILE A 101 -4.02 9.55 5.14
N ARG A 102 -4.45 10.60 5.84
CA ARG A 102 -4.05 10.87 7.22
C ARG A 102 -4.51 9.76 8.18
N GLU A 103 -5.74 9.29 8.04
CA GLU A 103 -6.24 8.16 8.84
C GLU A 103 -5.48 6.88 8.50
N VAL A 104 -5.17 6.65 7.22
CA VAL A 104 -4.35 5.51 6.79
C VAL A 104 -2.99 5.53 7.50
N LEU A 105 -2.32 6.67 7.55
CA LEU A 105 -1.06 6.84 8.28
C LEU A 105 -1.21 6.59 9.78
N ASP A 106 -2.25 7.14 10.41
CA ASP A 106 -2.50 6.95 11.84
C ASP A 106 -2.73 5.48 12.19
N VAL A 107 -3.48 4.75 11.36
CA VAL A 107 -3.71 3.30 11.53
C VAL A 107 -2.40 2.51 11.35
N LEU A 108 -1.59 2.84 10.34
CA LEU A 108 -0.30 2.15 10.13
C LEU A 108 0.66 2.37 11.31
N ARG A 109 0.70 3.57 11.90
CA ARG A 109 1.47 3.85 13.11
C ARG A 109 0.97 3.02 14.30
N ALA A 110 -0.35 2.93 14.48
CA ALA A 110 -0.93 2.09 15.53
C ALA A 110 -0.57 0.60 15.35
N ILE A 111 -0.63 0.08 14.12
CA ILE A 111 -0.20 -1.29 13.79
C ILE A 111 1.27 -1.51 14.17
N GLN A 112 2.14 -0.55 13.83
CA GLN A 112 3.56 -0.60 14.17
C GLN A 112 3.78 -0.60 15.70
N ASP A 113 3.12 0.29 16.43
CA ASP A 113 3.25 0.43 17.87
C ASP A 113 2.75 -0.82 18.63
N GLU A 114 1.64 -1.43 18.17
CA GLU A 114 1.15 -2.69 18.75
C GLU A 114 2.15 -3.85 18.59
N CYS A 115 2.97 -3.83 17.53
CA CYS A 115 4.01 -4.84 17.30
C CYS A 115 5.28 -4.57 18.13
N LEU A 116 5.61 -3.29 18.37
CA LEU A 116 6.76 -2.91 19.19
C LEU A 116 6.48 -3.02 20.70
N GLY A 117 5.21 -2.92 21.12
CA GLY A 117 4.79 -3.02 22.51
C GLY A 117 4.90 -4.41 23.15
N HIS A 118 5.25 -5.46 22.38
CA HIS A 118 5.53 -6.80 22.91
C HIS A 118 7.01 -7.06 23.25
N LYS A 119 7.89 -6.06 23.04
CA LYS A 119 9.30 -6.12 23.47
C LYS A 119 9.56 -5.14 24.62
N ASP A 120 9.45 -5.68 25.83
CA ASP A 120 9.97 -5.20 27.12
C ASP A 120 9.52 -3.83 27.67
N GLY A 121 9.31 -3.82 28.99
CA GLY A 121 9.09 -2.60 29.75
C GLY A 121 10.32 -1.70 29.80
N GLY A 122 10.10 -0.40 29.62
CA GLY A 122 11.08 0.62 29.99
C GLY A 122 11.16 1.82 29.05
N GLY A 123 10.62 2.96 29.50
CA GLY A 123 11.08 4.30 29.07
C GLY A 123 10.24 5.01 28.01
N LYS A 124 9.32 5.88 28.45
CA LYS A 124 8.70 6.91 27.62
C LYS A 124 9.77 7.91 27.15
N GLY A 125 10.07 7.91 25.85
CA GLY A 125 10.76 8.99 25.16
C GLY A 125 9.88 9.54 24.05
N LYS A 126 9.22 10.68 24.32
CA LYS A 126 8.43 11.41 23.32
C LYS A 126 9.41 12.03 22.32
N LYS A 127 9.54 11.45 21.13
CA LYS A 127 10.28 12.05 20.03
C LYS A 127 9.28 12.76 19.12
N ASP A 128 9.25 14.08 19.22
CA ASP A 128 8.60 14.93 18.23
C ASP A 128 9.41 14.80 16.93
N PHE A 129 8.96 13.93 16.03
CA PHE A 129 9.46 13.88 14.67
C PHE A 129 8.75 14.97 13.87
N ALA A 130 9.48 16.03 13.53
CA ALA A 130 9.05 16.99 12.53
C ALA A 130 8.81 16.22 11.21
N GLU A 131 7.61 16.36 10.65
CA GLU A 131 7.27 15.80 9.34
C GLU A 131 8.24 16.36 8.29
N PRO A 132 8.89 15.51 7.48
CA PRO A 132 9.53 16.01 6.28
C PRO A 132 8.42 16.54 5.36
N PHE A 133 8.46 17.84 5.08
CA PHE A 133 7.56 18.45 4.11
C PHE A 133 7.70 17.74 2.78
N SER A 134 6.63 17.12 2.31
CA SER A 134 6.53 16.65 0.94
C SER A 134 6.73 17.85 0.00
N PRO A 135 7.59 17.75 -1.03
CA PRO A 135 7.73 18.82 -2.00
C PRO A 135 6.42 18.95 -2.80
N ASN A 136 5.76 20.10 -2.67
CA ASN A 136 4.42 20.35 -3.21
C ASN A 136 4.40 20.59 -4.74
N THR A 137 5.50 20.39 -5.48
CA THR A 137 5.56 20.83 -6.88
C THR A 137 6.61 20.08 -7.71
N VAL A 138 6.20 19.55 -8.87
CA VAL A 138 7.05 18.88 -9.88
C VAL A 138 7.69 19.84 -10.89
N HIS A 139 7.64 21.14 -10.63
CA HIS A 139 8.17 22.19 -11.53
C HIS A 139 9.61 22.59 -11.21
N ALA A 140 10.36 21.79 -10.47
CA ALA A 140 11.80 21.97 -10.40
C ALA A 140 12.35 21.86 -11.85
N PRO A 141 13.10 22.86 -12.36
CA PRO A 141 13.73 22.76 -13.67
C PRO A 141 14.61 21.53 -13.68
N TRP A 142 14.31 20.57 -14.55
CA TRP A 142 15.22 19.48 -14.79
C TRP A 142 16.40 20.04 -15.60
N ASP A 143 17.53 20.25 -14.95
CA ASP A 143 18.73 20.66 -15.67
C ASP A 143 19.32 19.41 -16.34
N SER A 144 19.05 19.29 -17.64
CA SER A 144 19.59 18.24 -18.49
C SER A 144 21.06 18.49 -18.77
N THR A 145 21.95 17.92 -17.97
CA THR A 145 23.37 17.89 -18.33
C THR A 145 23.68 16.69 -19.22
N THR A 146 23.98 17.02 -20.49
CA THR A 146 24.91 16.31 -21.40
C THR A 146 24.34 15.18 -22.26
N THR A 147 24.08 15.52 -23.54
CA THR A 147 23.96 14.57 -24.65
C THR A 147 25.36 14.07 -25.06
N THR A 148 25.54 12.76 -25.21
CA THR A 148 26.75 12.15 -25.77
C THR A 148 26.94 12.55 -27.24
N PRO A 149 28.16 12.86 -27.71
CA PRO A 149 28.40 13.09 -29.13
C PRO A 149 28.43 11.73 -29.85
N ASN A 150 27.49 11.53 -30.76
CA ASN A 150 27.53 10.43 -31.72
C ASN A 150 28.70 10.68 -32.69
N THR A 151 29.69 9.78 -32.71
CA THR A 151 30.69 9.74 -33.78
C THR A 151 30.40 8.51 -34.62
N SER A 152 29.91 8.73 -35.83
CA SER A 152 29.88 7.71 -36.87
C SER A 152 31.28 7.58 -37.49
N GLN A 153 31.77 6.35 -37.58
CA GLN A 153 32.72 5.92 -38.61
C GLN A 153 32.09 4.77 -39.39
#